data_AF-A0A1B7KSG1-F1
#
_entry.id   AF-A0A1B7KSG1-F1
#
_cell.length_a   1.000
_cell.length_b   1.000
_cell.length_c   1.000
_cell.angle_alpha   90.00
_cell.angle_beta   90.00
_cell.angle_gamma   90.00
#
_symmetry.space_group_name_H-M   'P 1'
#
loop_
_entity.id
_entity.type
_entity.pdbx_description
1 polymer ?
#
loop_
_entity_poly.entity_id
_entity_poly.type
_entity_poly.pdbx_seq_one_letter_code
_entity_poly.pdbx_strand_id
1 'polypeptide(L)'
;MNAFGIGVIMLVVGIGLFPFGVIYFKKSWNEYKNLPSNKKKVAIFLEILDVFSLSPSLSTWLIFISLLLIIGGAGLIFLYLTGALV
;
A
#
# COMPACT_ATOMS: atom_id res chain seq x y z
N MET A 1 -22.66 -8.86 6.67
CA MET A 1 -21.35 -9.34 6.17
C MET A 1 -20.47 -9.61 7.37
N ASN A 2 -20.00 -10.85 7.57
CA ASN A 2 -19.28 -11.22 8.79
C ASN A 2 -17.82 -10.75 8.73
N ALA A 3 -17.14 -10.66 9.89
CA ALA A 3 -15.73 -10.28 9.99
C ALA A 3 -14.85 -11.07 9.00
N PHE A 4 -15.05 -12.39 8.90
CA PHE A 4 -14.39 -13.22 7.90
C PHE A 4 -14.55 -12.71 6.46
N GLY A 5 -15.79 -12.37 6.06
CA GLY A 5 -16.08 -11.86 4.72
C GLY A 5 -15.41 -10.50 4.45
N ILE A 6 -15.37 -9.62 5.45
CA ILE A 6 -14.65 -8.34 5.38
C ILE A 6 -13.15 -8.59 5.18
N GLY A 7 -12.56 -9.51 5.95
CA GLY A 7 -11.14 -9.84 5.86
C GLY A 7 -10.74 -10.43 4.51
N VAL A 8 -11.59 -11.29 3.93
CA VAL A 8 -11.38 -11.85 2.58
C VAL A 8 -11.43 -10.76 1.51
N ILE A 9 -12.41 -9.85 1.58
CA ILE A 9 -12.51 -8.73 0.63
C ILE A 9 -11.27 -7.83 0.73
N MET A 10 -10.84 -7.50 1.95
CA MET A 10 -9.62 -6.70 2.16
C MET A 10 -8.39 -7.40 1.56
N LEU A 11 -8.24 -8.72 1.73
CA LEU A 11 -7.15 -9.48 1.13
C LEU A 11 -7.19 -9.46 -0.40
N VAL A 12 -8.35 -9.72 -1.00
CA VAL A 12 -8.51 -9.75 -2.46
C VAL A 12 -8.21 -8.38 -3.06
N VAL A 13 -8.75 -7.31 -2.48
CA VAL A 13 -8.49 -5.93 -2.92
C VAL A 13 -7.01 -5.57 -2.71
N GLY A 14 -6.44 -5.93 -1.56
CA GLY A 14 -5.04 -5.67 -1.24
C GLY A 14 -4.09 -6.36 -2.24
N ILE A 15 -4.24 -7.66 -2.46
CA ILE A 15 -3.44 -8.44 -3.42
C ILE A 15 -3.64 -7.90 -4.83
N GLY A 16 -4.87 -7.53 -5.21
CA GLY A 16 -5.17 -6.96 -6.51
C GLY A 16 -4.47 -5.62 -6.75
N LEU A 17 -4.43 -4.74 -5.74
CA LEU A 17 -3.81 -3.41 -5.82
C LEU A 17 -2.27 -3.46 -5.74
N PHE A 18 -1.70 -4.48 -5.11
CA PHE A 18 -0.26 -4.62 -4.92
C PHE A 18 0.56 -4.52 -6.22
N PRO A 19 0.27 -5.30 -7.29
CA PRO A 19 1.02 -5.21 -8.54
C PRO A 19 0.88 -3.83 -9.21
N PHE A 20 -0.29 -3.18 -9.11
CA PHE A 20 -0.46 -1.82 -9.63
C PHE A 20 0.45 -0.83 -8.90
N GLY A 21 0.53 -0.94 -7.57
CA GLY A 21 1.41 -0.10 -6.77
C GLY A 21 2.88 -0.27 -7.18
N VAL A 22 3.32 -1.52 -7.35
CA VAL A 22 4.68 -1.84 -7.79
C VAL A 22 4.98 -1.31 -9.19
N ILE A 23 4.06 -1.45 -10.14
CA ILE A 23 4.24 -0.92 -11.52
C ILE A 23 4.35 0.60 -11.49
N TYR A 24 3.48 1.27 -10.72
CA TYR A 24 3.49 2.72 -10.60
C TYR A 24 4.78 3.21 -9.92
N PHE A 25 5.26 2.49 -8.91
CA PHE A 25 6.51 2.80 -8.21
C PHE A 25 7.72 2.60 -9.11
N LYS A 26 7.74 1.54 -9.90
CA LYS A 26 8.79 1.33 -10.89
C LYS A 26 8.85 2.46 -11.91
N LYS A 27 7.70 2.99 -12.33
CA LYS A 27 7.62 4.14 -13.23
C LYS A 27 8.16 5.41 -12.57
N SER A 28 7.69 5.71 -11.35
CA SER A 28 8.13 6.82 -10.50
C SER A 28 9.66 6.80 -10.29
N TRP A 29 10.19 5.64 -9.91
CA TRP A 29 11.61 5.41 -9.69
C TRP A 29 12.47 5.63 -10.94
N ASN A 30 11.97 5.23 -12.11
CA ASN A 30 12.68 5.42 -13.37
C ASN A 30 12.78 6.90 -13.76
N GLU A 31 11.78 7.71 -13.40
CA GLU A 31 11.84 9.17 -13.56
C GLU A 31 12.88 9.78 -12.60
N TYR A 32 12.93 9.34 -11.35
CA TYR A 32 13.91 9.86 -10.38
C TYR A 32 15.35 9.44 -10.66
N LYS A 33 15.56 8.28 -11.27
CA LYS A 33 16.90 7.81 -11.64
C LYS A 33 17.61 8.80 -12.58
N ASN A 34 16.85 9.51 -13.41
CA ASN A 34 17.38 10.45 -14.39
C ASN A 34 17.53 11.89 -13.84
N LEU A 35 17.15 12.14 -12.58
CA LEU A 35 17.28 13.46 -11.97
C LEU A 35 18.69 13.72 -11.40
N PRO A 36 19.15 14.97 -11.41
CA PRO A 36 20.39 15.35 -10.74
C PRO A 36 20.30 15.09 -9.22
N SER A 37 21.44 14.77 -8.61
CA SER A 37 21.54 14.20 -7.25
C SER A 37 20.87 15.04 -6.15
N ASN A 38 20.84 16.36 -6.32
CA ASN A 38 20.13 17.30 -5.44
C ASN A 38 18.60 17.16 -5.52
N LYS A 39 18.05 16.99 -6.72
CA LYS A 39 16.60 16.79 -6.93
C LYS A 39 16.13 15.39 -6.54
N LYS A 40 17.01 14.39 -6.66
CA LYS A 40 16.72 13.00 -6.27
C LYS A 40 16.42 12.86 -4.77
N LYS A 41 17.17 13.55 -3.90
CA LYS A 41 16.90 13.55 -2.46
C LYS A 41 15.54 14.15 -2.12
N VAL A 42 15.19 15.25 -2.78
CA VAL A 42 13.89 15.94 -2.59
C VAL A 42 12.75 15.06 -3.08
N ALA A 43 12.89 14.41 -4.24
CA ALA A 43 11.86 13.50 -4.76
C ALA A 43 11.61 12.30 -3.82
N ILE A 44 12.66 11.67 -3.29
CA ILE A 44 12.52 10.59 -2.32
C ILE A 44 11.88 11.09 -1.02
N PHE A 45 12.26 12.27 -0.54
CA PHE A 45 11.66 12.87 0.64
C PHE A 45 10.17 13.19 0.44
N LEU A 46 9.78 13.65 -0.75
CA LEU A 46 8.39 13.86 -1.13
C LEU A 46 7.62 12.55 -1.25
N GLU A 47 8.18 11.49 -1.83
CA GLU A 47 7.55 10.16 -1.85
C GLU A 47 7.27 9.61 -0.45
N ILE A 48 8.20 9.81 0.49
CA ILE A 48 8.00 9.41 1.89
C ILE A 48 6.92 10.29 2.54
N LEU A 49 6.98 11.61 2.34
CA LEU A 49 5.95 12.53 2.85
C LEU A 49 4.56 12.23 2.28
N ASP A 50 4.46 11.75 1.06
CA ASP A 50 3.19 11.40 0.41
C ASP A 50 2.57 10.14 1.02
N VAL A 51 3.37 9.24 1.63
CA VAL A 51 2.81 8.14 2.45
C VAL A 51 2.09 8.68 3.69
N PHE A 52 2.53 9.81 4.23
CA PHE A 52 1.97 10.44 5.43
C PHE A 52 0.95 11.54 5.14
N SER A 53 1.01 12.17 3.96
CA SER A 53 0.07 13.19 3.54
C SER A 53 -1.11 12.53 2.84
N LEU A 54 -2.34 12.92 3.19
CA LEU A 54 -3.58 12.43 2.57
C LEU A 54 -3.74 12.78 1.06
N SER A 55 -2.68 13.20 0.37
CA SER A 55 -2.69 13.59 -1.06
C SER A 55 -2.34 12.41 -1.96
N PRO A 56 -3.22 11.97 -2.91
CA PRO A 56 -3.04 10.72 -3.66
C PRO A 56 -2.12 10.87 -4.86
N SER A 57 -0.97 11.51 -4.65
CA SER A 57 -0.15 11.93 -5.78
C SER A 57 0.89 10.90 -6.23
N LEU A 58 1.36 10.00 -5.35
CA LEU A 58 2.45 9.07 -5.65
C LEU A 58 2.17 7.58 -5.42
N SER A 59 2.94 6.78 -6.17
CA SER A 59 2.90 5.32 -6.22
C SER A 59 3.01 4.61 -4.87
N THR A 60 3.77 5.21 -3.95
CA THR A 60 4.13 4.64 -2.66
C THR A 60 2.91 4.50 -1.78
N TRP A 61 1.92 5.39 -1.91
CA TRP A 61 0.69 5.31 -1.15
C TRP A 61 -0.16 4.10 -1.59
N LEU A 62 -0.19 3.77 -2.88
CA LEU A 62 -0.92 2.60 -3.38
C LEU A 62 -0.34 1.29 -2.85
N ILE A 63 0.99 1.19 -2.77
CA ILE A 63 1.69 0.06 -2.15
C ILE A 63 1.37 -0.02 -0.66
N PHE A 64 1.37 1.13 0.03
CA PHE A 64 1.10 1.20 1.46
C PHE A 64 -0.34 0.78 1.80
N ILE A 65 -1.35 1.28 1.08
CA ILE A 65 -2.75 0.85 1.24
C ILE A 65 -2.89 -0.64 0.96
N SER A 66 -2.26 -1.14 -0.11
CA SER A 66 -2.30 -2.56 -0.45
C SER A 66 -1.75 -3.43 0.68
N LEU A 67 -0.60 -3.06 1.25
CA LEU A 67 -0.02 -3.76 2.41
C LEU A 67 -0.92 -3.69 3.64
N LEU A 68 -1.51 -2.53 3.94
CA LEU A 68 -2.46 -2.38 5.03
C LEU A 68 -3.69 -3.28 4.85
N LEU A 69 -4.22 -3.39 3.63
CA LEU A 69 -5.35 -4.26 3.32
C LEU A 69 -4.99 -5.75 3.44
N ILE A 70 -3.78 -6.14 3.00
CA ILE A 70 -3.30 -7.53 3.12
C ILE A 70 -3.11 -7.90 4.60
N ILE A 71 -2.38 -7.08 5.36
CA ILE A 71 -2.08 -7.34 6.78
C ILE A 71 -3.36 -7.25 7.61
N GLY A 72 -4.17 -6.22 7.39
CA GLY A 72 -5.45 -6.03 8.06
C GLY A 72 -6.42 -7.16 7.75
N GLY A 73 -6.56 -7.54 6.47
CA GLY A 73 -7.41 -8.65 6.05
C GLY A 73 -6.97 -9.99 6.64
N ALA A 74 -5.66 -10.29 6.57
CA ALA A 74 -5.09 -11.51 7.15
C ALA A 74 -5.24 -11.55 8.67
N GLY A 75 -4.98 -10.44 9.37
CA GLY A 75 -5.15 -10.33 10.81
C GLY A 75 -6.60 -10.51 11.23
N LEU A 76 -7.55 -9.93 10.49
CA LEU A 76 -8.98 -10.01 10.78
C LEU A 76 -9.54 -11.42 10.54
N ILE A 77 -9.05 -12.12 9.50
CA ILE A 77 -9.32 -13.55 9.30
C ILE A 77 -8.73 -14.38 10.44
N PHE A 78 -7.48 -14.12 10.83
CA PHE A 78 -6.81 -14.85 11.90
C PHE A 78 -7.55 -14.70 13.25
N LEU A 79 -7.97 -13.48 13.60
CA LEU A 79 -8.74 -13.21 14.81
C LEU A 79 -10.13 -13.87 14.78
N TYR A 80 -10.77 -13.93 13.61
CA TYR A 80 -12.02 -14.65 13.44
C TYR A 80 -11.83 -16.16 13.63
N LEU A 81 -10.79 -16.74 13.04
CA LEU A 81 -10.49 -18.18 13.14
C LEU A 81 -10.08 -18.62 14.55
N THR A 82 -9.44 -17.74 15.32
CA THR A 82 -9.06 -18.01 16.71
C THR A 82 -10.20 -17.80 17.71
N GLY A 83 -11.39 -17.40 17.24
CA GLY A 83 -12.55 -17.14 18.10
C GLY A 83 -12.41 -15.88 18.96
N ALA A 84 -11.44 -15.01 18.68
CA ALA A 84 -11.28 -13.74 19.37
C ALA A 84 -12.32 -12.68 18.95
N LEU A 85 -13.01 -12.92 17.83
CA LEU A 85 -14.07 -12.07 17.26
C LEU A 85 -15.44 -12.79 17.25
N VAL A 86 -15.78 -13.49 18.34
CA VAL A 86 -17.13 -14.06 18.58
C VAL A 86 -18.14 -12.95 18.83
#